data_AF-A0A964HIZ6-F1
#
_entry.id   AF-A0A964HIZ6-F1
#
_cell.length_a   1.000
_cell.length_b   1.000
_cell.length_c   1.000
_cell.angle_alpha   90.00
_cell.angle_beta   90.00
_cell.angle_gamma   90.00
#
_symmetry.space_group_name_H-M   'P 1'
#
loop_
_entity.id
_entity.type
_entity.pdbx_description
1 polymer ?
#
loop_
_entity_poly.entity_id
_entity_poly.type
_entity_poly.pdbx_seq_one_letter_code
_entity_poly.pdbx_strand_id
1 'polypeptide(L)'
;MNRRGFLATSIAAAVPARAANRIDWSRISVLTDEVGKTPEEALAFCKQYGLKWVELRGIPGQRKSYFTLEGDELKTAAKQFKDAGLGVSFLNTGMLKFDLPGTVPARKRVETEEQKAARAASAQAQFDRRLDTLRQAITAAKAFNVGIVRVFTFSRVE
;
A
#
# COMPACT_ATOMS: atom_id res chain seq x y z
N MET A 1 -29.02 -56.78 -17.46
CA MET A 1 -27.93 -55.93 -16.92
C MET A 1 -28.53 -54.61 -16.44
N ASN A 2 -28.66 -54.43 -15.12
CA ASN A 2 -29.41 -53.32 -14.52
C ASN A 2 -28.50 -52.14 -14.17
N ARG A 3 -29.01 -50.93 -14.42
CA ARG A 3 -28.38 -49.60 -14.20
C ARG A 3 -27.96 -49.28 -12.75
N ARG A 4 -28.07 -50.25 -11.83
CA ARG A 4 -27.77 -50.09 -10.39
C ARG A 4 -26.36 -50.53 -9.98
N GLY A 5 -25.55 -51.03 -10.90
CA GLY A 5 -24.18 -51.49 -10.61
C GLY A 5 -23.07 -50.45 -10.78
N PHE A 6 -23.36 -49.24 -11.28
CA PHE A 6 -22.31 -48.30 -11.72
C PHE A 6 -21.87 -47.27 -10.66
N LEU A 7 -22.39 -47.32 -9.43
CA LEU A 7 -22.06 -46.36 -8.38
C LEU A 7 -21.08 -46.89 -7.31
N ALA A 8 -20.52 -48.09 -7.49
CA ALA A 8 -19.70 -48.74 -6.47
C ALA A 8 -18.18 -48.52 -6.60
N THR A 9 -17.70 -47.73 -7.55
CA THR A 9 -16.25 -47.64 -7.83
C THR A 9 -15.81 -46.21 -8.15
N SER A 10 -15.63 -45.41 -7.11
CA SER A 10 -14.48 -44.47 -6.96
C SER A 10 -14.67 -43.53 -5.76
N ILE A 11 -14.79 -44.07 -4.54
CA ILE A 11 -14.34 -43.34 -3.36
C ILE A 11 -12.83 -43.59 -3.27
N ALA A 12 -12.08 -43.03 -4.22
CA ALA A 12 -10.66 -42.83 -4.00
C ALA A 12 -10.54 -41.82 -2.86
N ALA A 13 -9.97 -42.29 -1.76
CA ALA A 13 -9.77 -41.56 -0.52
C ALA A 13 -9.56 -40.07 -0.76
N ALA A 14 -10.52 -39.25 -0.33
CA ALA A 14 -10.25 -37.87 0.01
C ALA A 14 -9.34 -37.89 1.24
N VAL A 15 -8.07 -38.21 1.04
CA VAL A 15 -7.03 -37.75 1.94
C VAL A 15 -7.23 -36.24 1.95
N PRO A 16 -7.58 -35.62 3.10
CA PRO A 16 -7.48 -34.19 3.17
C PRO A 16 -6.00 -33.95 2.91
N ALA A 17 -5.66 -33.49 1.70
CA ALA A 17 -4.37 -32.90 1.47
C ALA A 17 -4.29 -31.86 2.58
N ARG A 18 -3.47 -32.14 3.60
CA ARG A 18 -3.07 -31.14 4.58
C ARG A 18 -2.58 -30.02 3.68
N ALA A 19 -3.43 -29.01 3.47
CA ALA A 19 -3.07 -27.84 2.71
C ALA A 19 -1.81 -27.38 3.40
N ALA A 20 -0.67 -27.62 2.76
CA ALA A 20 0.60 -27.39 3.37
C ALA A 20 0.54 -25.91 3.73
N ASN A 21 0.56 -25.62 5.03
CA ASN A 21 0.39 -24.27 5.57
C ASN A 21 1.70 -23.50 5.33
N ARG A 22 2.16 -23.53 4.08
CA ARG A 22 3.40 -22.97 3.59
C ARG A 22 3.01 -21.66 2.96
N ILE A 23 3.42 -20.59 3.61
CA ILE A 23 3.42 -19.27 3.01
C ILE A 23 4.32 -19.38 1.77
N ASP A 24 3.74 -19.17 0.59
CA ASP A 24 4.45 -19.02 -0.66
C ASP A 24 4.49 -17.55 -1.08
N TRP A 25 5.15 -17.28 -2.20
CA TRP A 25 5.28 -15.93 -2.75
C TRP A 25 3.94 -15.26 -3.10
N SER A 26 2.85 -16.02 -3.26
CA SER A 26 1.51 -15.47 -3.51
C SER A 26 0.90 -14.82 -2.27
N ARG A 27 1.52 -14.98 -1.09
CA ARG A 27 1.08 -14.41 0.19
C ARG A 27 2.03 -13.35 0.75
N ILE A 28 3.06 -12.99 0.00
CA ILE A 28 4.04 -11.98 0.39
C ILE A 28 3.78 -10.71 -0.43
N SER A 29 3.77 -9.56 0.23
CA SER A 29 3.73 -8.24 -0.39
C SER A 29 5.10 -7.58 -0.36
N VAL A 30 5.36 -6.72 -1.34
CA VAL A 30 6.54 -5.86 -1.40
C VAL A 30 6.14 -4.41 -1.64
N LEU A 31 6.94 -3.47 -1.13
CA LEU A 31 6.81 -2.05 -1.43
C LEU A 31 7.33 -1.78 -2.84
N THR A 32 6.48 -1.24 -3.71
CA THR A 32 6.85 -1.01 -5.13
C THR A 32 8.05 -0.07 -5.28
N ASP A 33 8.19 0.92 -4.40
CA ASP A 33 9.29 1.90 -4.39
C ASP A 33 10.61 1.38 -3.81
N GLU A 34 10.64 0.14 -3.30
CA GLU A 34 11.85 -0.52 -2.79
C GLU A 34 12.38 -1.59 -3.75
N VAL A 35 11.54 -2.10 -4.67
CA VAL A 35 11.89 -3.21 -5.58
C VAL A 35 12.10 -2.79 -7.04
N GLY A 36 11.84 -1.52 -7.37
CA GLY A 36 12.06 -0.98 -8.71
C GLY A 36 12.33 0.52 -8.68
N LYS A 37 13.03 1.04 -9.70
CA LYS A 37 13.26 2.48 -9.88
C LYS A 37 12.14 3.13 -10.68
N THR A 38 11.35 2.36 -11.43
CA THR A 38 10.13 2.80 -12.11
C THR A 38 8.97 1.83 -11.79
N PRO A 39 7.70 2.24 -12.01
CA PRO A 39 6.57 1.34 -11.83
C PRO A 39 6.72 0.05 -12.64
N GLU A 40 7.19 0.15 -13.88
CA GLU A 40 7.37 -0.99 -14.79
C GLU A 40 8.42 -1.99 -14.25
N GLU A 41 9.54 -1.49 -13.72
CA GLU A 41 10.55 -2.34 -13.07
C GLU A 41 9.99 -3.06 -11.85
N ALA A 42 9.19 -2.38 -11.02
CA ALA A 42 8.57 -2.99 -9.85
C ALA A 42 7.55 -4.08 -10.24
N LEU A 43 6.77 -3.85 -11.30
CA LEU A 43 5.84 -4.86 -11.84
C LEU A 43 6.60 -6.06 -12.43
N ALA A 44 7.71 -5.81 -13.14
CA ALA A 44 8.57 -6.85 -13.68
C ALA A 44 9.18 -7.72 -12.57
N PHE A 45 9.64 -7.09 -11.48
CA PHE A 45 10.10 -7.80 -10.28
C PHE A 45 9.00 -8.71 -9.72
N CYS A 46 7.79 -8.20 -9.55
CA CYS A 46 6.67 -8.99 -9.05
C CYS A 46 6.36 -10.20 -9.95
N LYS A 47 6.42 -10.01 -11.27
CA LYS A 47 6.24 -11.09 -12.25
C LYS A 47 7.35 -12.14 -12.16
N GLN A 48 8.62 -11.72 -12.05
CA GLN A 48 9.78 -12.61 -11.95
C GLN A 48 9.67 -13.57 -10.75
N TYR A 49 9.19 -13.08 -9.60
CA TYR A 49 9.08 -13.87 -8.37
C TYR A 49 7.69 -14.47 -8.12
N GLY A 50 6.74 -14.28 -9.05
CA GLY A 50 5.38 -14.81 -8.93
C GLY A 50 4.57 -14.19 -7.80
N LEU A 51 4.88 -12.95 -7.40
CA LEU A 51 4.15 -12.22 -6.37
C LEU A 51 2.72 -11.92 -6.84
N LYS A 52 1.79 -11.89 -5.88
CA LYS A 52 0.38 -11.54 -6.13
C LYS A 52 -0.07 -10.26 -5.41
N TRP A 53 0.74 -9.76 -4.49
CA TRP A 53 0.42 -8.60 -3.67
C TRP A 53 1.55 -7.59 -3.68
N VAL A 54 1.16 -6.32 -3.64
CA VAL A 54 2.07 -5.19 -3.45
C VAL A 54 1.55 -4.27 -2.35
N GLU A 55 2.44 -3.43 -1.85
CA GLU A 55 2.13 -2.28 -1.01
C GLU A 55 2.49 -1.01 -1.76
N LEU A 56 1.60 -0.02 -1.68
CA LEU A 56 1.78 1.26 -2.36
C LEU A 56 2.17 2.34 -1.35
N ARG A 57 3.23 3.09 -1.66
CA ARG A 57 3.70 4.24 -0.87
C ARG A 57 4.10 5.38 -1.80
N GLY A 58 5.39 5.49 -2.11
CA GLY A 58 5.91 6.35 -3.17
C GLY A 58 5.67 5.73 -4.54
N ILE A 59 5.55 6.56 -5.56
CA ILE A 59 5.62 6.11 -6.95
C ILE A 59 7.10 5.95 -7.29
N PRO A 60 7.57 4.76 -7.70
CA PRO A 60 8.97 4.54 -8.03
C PRO A 60 9.51 5.59 -9.01
N GLY A 61 10.65 6.19 -8.70
CA GLY A 61 11.30 7.19 -9.54
C GLY A 61 10.68 8.59 -9.50
N GLN A 62 9.64 8.80 -8.70
CA GLN A 62 8.95 10.09 -8.58
C GLN A 62 8.94 10.60 -7.14
N ARG A 63 8.81 11.92 -6.98
CA ARG A 63 8.61 12.58 -5.67
C ARG A 63 7.11 12.70 -5.31
N LYS A 64 6.30 11.73 -5.74
CA LYS A 64 4.86 11.64 -5.51
C LYS A 64 4.52 10.35 -4.77
N SER A 65 3.41 10.35 -4.05
CA SER A 65 2.85 9.14 -3.43
C SER A 65 1.61 8.67 -4.19
N TYR A 66 1.34 7.37 -4.20
CA TYR A 66 0.15 6.85 -4.90
C TYR A 66 -1.16 7.42 -4.34
N PHE A 67 -1.20 7.74 -3.05
CA PHE A 67 -2.41 8.29 -2.42
C PHE A 67 -2.72 9.74 -2.84
N THR A 68 -1.76 10.45 -3.44
CA THR A 68 -1.94 11.83 -3.93
C THR A 68 -2.33 11.90 -5.40
N LEU A 69 -2.49 10.75 -6.07
CA LEU A 69 -2.95 10.69 -7.45
C LEU A 69 -4.45 11.00 -7.54
N GLU A 70 -4.84 11.69 -8.60
CA GLU A 70 -6.23 12.08 -8.85
C GLU A 70 -6.62 11.84 -10.32
N GLY A 71 -7.91 11.89 -10.60
CA GLY A 71 -8.45 11.85 -11.96
C GLY A 71 -7.93 10.67 -12.79
N ASP A 72 -7.44 10.96 -13.99
CA ASP A 72 -6.98 9.95 -14.93
C ASP A 72 -5.60 9.38 -14.58
N GLU A 73 -4.76 10.12 -13.86
CA GLU A 73 -3.47 9.62 -13.35
C GLU A 73 -3.72 8.46 -12.38
N LEU A 74 -4.67 8.62 -11.45
CA LEU A 74 -5.07 7.58 -10.51
C LEU A 74 -5.68 6.35 -11.21
N LYS A 75 -6.59 6.56 -12.18
CA LYS A 75 -7.21 5.47 -12.94
C LYS A 75 -6.17 4.67 -13.71
N THR A 76 -5.21 5.36 -14.35
CA THR A 76 -4.14 4.75 -15.13
C THR A 76 -3.26 3.90 -14.23
N ALA A 77 -2.81 4.45 -13.09
CA ALA A 77 -2.01 3.70 -12.12
C ALA A 77 -2.76 2.46 -11.60
N ALA A 78 -4.03 2.60 -11.21
CA ALA A 78 -4.85 1.47 -10.75
C ALA A 78 -5.00 0.39 -11.83
N LYS A 79 -5.18 0.79 -13.10
CA LYS A 79 -5.27 -0.14 -14.23
C LYS A 79 -3.97 -0.91 -14.42
N GLN A 80 -2.79 -0.28 -14.27
CA GLN A 80 -1.50 -0.96 -14.41
C GLN A 80 -1.37 -2.16 -13.45
N PHE A 81 -1.73 -2.00 -12.17
CA PHE A 81 -1.68 -3.10 -11.21
C PHE A 81 -2.70 -4.19 -11.53
N LYS A 82 -3.91 -3.80 -11.94
CA LYS A 82 -4.96 -4.74 -12.35
C LYS A 82 -4.54 -5.57 -13.56
N ASP A 83 -3.99 -4.92 -14.60
CA ASP A 83 -3.51 -5.58 -15.82
C ASP A 83 -2.33 -6.52 -15.53
N ALA A 84 -1.49 -6.18 -14.54
CA ALA A 84 -0.41 -7.03 -14.07
C ALA A 84 -0.88 -8.20 -13.19
N GLY A 85 -2.17 -8.28 -12.87
CA GLY A 85 -2.73 -9.31 -11.99
C GLY A 85 -2.26 -9.21 -10.54
N LEU A 86 -1.92 -7.99 -10.08
CA LEU A 86 -1.46 -7.71 -8.73
C LEU A 86 -2.58 -7.08 -7.89
N GLY A 87 -2.80 -7.64 -6.71
CA GLY A 87 -3.62 -7.01 -5.68
C GLY A 87 -2.80 -5.99 -4.87
N VAL A 88 -3.46 -4.94 -4.40
CA VAL A 88 -2.87 -4.01 -3.43
C VAL A 88 -3.32 -4.44 -2.04
N SER A 89 -2.37 -4.93 -1.25
CA SER A 89 -2.66 -5.40 0.12
C SER A 89 -2.90 -4.24 1.08
N PHE A 90 -2.18 -3.12 0.87
CA PHE A 90 -2.17 -2.01 1.80
C PHE A 90 -1.65 -0.71 1.17
N LEU A 91 -2.28 0.41 1.50
CA LEU A 91 -1.88 1.75 1.05
C LEU A 91 -1.17 2.51 2.19
N ASN A 92 0.15 2.66 2.09
CA ASN A 92 0.97 3.39 3.05
C ASN A 92 0.89 4.91 2.80
N THR A 93 0.13 5.63 3.62
CA THR A 93 0.01 7.09 3.48
C THR A 93 0.88 7.83 4.47
N GLY A 94 1.79 8.68 3.98
CA GLY A 94 2.55 9.62 4.79
C GLY A 94 1.71 10.81 5.28
N MET A 95 0.39 10.69 5.31
CA MET A 95 -0.55 11.82 5.39
C MET A 95 -0.46 12.63 6.69
N LEU A 96 0.00 12.03 7.80
CA LEU A 96 0.24 12.72 9.07
C LEU A 96 1.72 12.70 9.46
N LYS A 97 2.64 12.48 8.52
CA LYS A 97 4.09 12.48 8.77
C LYS A 97 4.64 13.90 8.84
N PHE A 98 4.11 14.68 9.79
CA PHE A 98 4.52 16.04 10.13
C PHE A 98 4.38 16.27 11.65
N ASP A 99 4.83 17.43 12.13
CA ASP A 99 4.81 17.74 13.56
C ASP A 99 3.38 18.01 14.04
N LEU A 100 2.97 17.46 15.18
CA LEU A 100 1.66 17.79 15.76
C LEU A 100 1.68 19.24 16.27
N PRO A 101 0.77 20.13 15.82
CA PRO A 101 0.74 21.49 16.35
C PRO A 101 0.58 21.52 17.86
N GLY A 102 1.29 22.46 18.51
CA GLY A 102 1.34 22.56 19.97
C GLY A 102 2.32 21.58 20.65
N THR A 103 3.07 20.77 19.89
CA THR A 103 4.10 19.88 20.44
C THR A 103 5.52 20.30 20.07
N VAL A 104 6.49 19.82 20.84
CA VAL A 104 7.92 19.98 20.56
C VAL A 104 8.43 18.67 19.95
N PRO A 105 8.76 18.63 18.65
CA PRO A 105 9.27 17.42 18.02
C PRO A 105 10.69 17.11 18.49
N ALA A 106 11.02 15.83 18.66
CA ALA A 106 12.37 15.37 18.96
C ALA A 106 13.30 15.64 17.77
N ARG A 107 14.30 16.51 17.96
CA ARG A 107 15.18 16.98 16.89
C ARG A 107 16.63 17.08 17.35
N LYS A 108 17.55 16.59 16.51
CA LYS A 108 19.00 16.75 16.71
C LYS A 108 19.56 18.05 16.14
N ARG A 109 18.84 18.66 15.18
CA ARG A 109 19.31 19.85 14.46
C ARG A 109 18.92 21.11 15.24
N VAL A 110 19.91 21.97 15.51
CA VAL A 110 19.66 23.32 16.01
C VAL A 110 19.04 24.15 14.89
N GLU A 111 17.90 24.78 15.18
CA GLU A 111 17.15 25.60 14.24
C GLU A 111 17.18 27.06 14.70
N THR A 112 17.24 28.01 13.77
CA THR A 112 17.00 29.42 14.08
C THR A 112 15.53 29.63 14.43
N GLU A 113 15.20 30.73 15.12
CA GLU A 113 13.80 31.05 15.45
C GLU A 113 12.91 31.18 14.21
N GLU A 114 13.43 31.74 13.13
CA GLU A 114 12.74 31.83 11.83
C GLU A 114 12.43 30.43 11.25
N GLN A 115 13.39 29.50 11.33
CA GLN A 115 13.19 28.12 10.87
C GLN A 115 12.16 27.38 11.73
N LYS A 116 12.17 27.60 13.04
CA LYS A 116 11.15 27.03 13.95
C LYS A 116 9.77 27.56 13.62
N ALA A 117 9.63 28.87 13.42
CA ALA A 117 8.36 29.50 13.07
C ALA A 117 7.82 29.00 11.72
N ALA A 118 8.68 28.94 10.69
CA ALA A 118 8.30 28.42 9.37
C ALA A 118 7.86 26.95 9.43
N ARG A 119 8.57 26.12 10.20
CA ARG A 119 8.20 24.72 10.44
C ARG A 119 6.86 24.60 11.14
N ALA A 120 6.64 25.34 12.22
CA ALA A 120 5.38 25.33 12.96
C ALA A 120 4.20 25.76 12.07
N ALA A 121 4.38 26.80 11.25
CA ALA A 121 3.37 27.23 10.29
C ALA A 121 3.08 26.15 9.23
N SER A 122 4.11 25.48 8.70
CA SER A 122 3.93 24.37 7.76
C SER A 122 3.19 23.18 8.38
N ALA A 123 3.52 22.83 9.62
CA ALA A 123 2.86 21.79 10.38
C ALA A 123 1.38 22.12 10.65
N GLN A 124 1.08 23.37 11.02
CA GLN A 124 -0.29 23.84 11.20
C GLN A 124 -1.09 23.74 9.90
N ALA A 125 -0.54 24.24 8.79
CA ALA A 125 -1.21 24.15 7.48
C ALA A 125 -1.49 22.70 7.05
N GLN A 126 -0.57 21.77 7.34
CA GLN A 126 -0.77 20.34 7.09
C GLN A 126 -1.83 19.73 8.01
N PHE A 127 -1.85 20.15 9.28
CA PHE A 127 -2.87 19.73 10.23
C PHE A 127 -4.26 20.19 9.79
N ASP A 128 -4.43 21.45 9.37
CA ASP A 128 -5.73 22.00 8.99
C ASP A 128 -6.32 21.27 7.78
N ARG A 129 -5.50 20.94 6.79
CA ARG A 129 -5.93 20.19 5.58
C ARG A 129 -6.02 18.67 5.75
N ARG A 130 -5.71 18.11 6.93
CA ARG A 130 -5.54 16.66 7.13
C ARG A 130 -6.77 15.83 6.77
N LEU A 131 -7.97 16.39 6.96
CA LEU A 131 -9.22 15.70 6.60
C LEU A 131 -9.43 15.64 5.09
N ASP A 132 -8.99 16.65 4.34
CA ASP A 132 -8.99 16.59 2.87
C ASP A 132 -7.95 15.59 2.37
N THR A 133 -6.78 15.55 3.00
CA THR A 133 -5.77 14.52 2.71
C THR A 133 -6.28 13.11 3.02
N LEU A 134 -7.08 12.93 4.08
CA LEU A 134 -7.74 11.65 4.38
C LEU A 134 -8.75 11.27 3.29
N ARG A 135 -9.57 12.23 2.83
CA ARG A 135 -10.51 12.00 1.72
C ARG A 135 -9.77 11.59 0.45
N GLN A 136 -8.65 12.24 0.14
CA GLN A 136 -7.79 11.90 -0.99
C GLN A 136 -7.27 10.46 -0.87
N ALA A 137 -6.74 10.09 0.30
CA ALA A 137 -6.28 8.73 0.58
C ALA A 137 -7.39 7.67 0.43
N ILE A 138 -8.61 7.96 0.89
CA ILE A 138 -9.76 7.07 0.74
C ILE A 138 -10.15 6.92 -0.74
N THR A 139 -10.13 8.00 -1.52
CA THR A 139 -10.38 7.95 -2.97
C THR A 139 -9.35 7.08 -3.68
N ALA A 140 -8.07 7.25 -3.38
CA ALA A 140 -7.01 6.41 -3.92
C ALA A 140 -7.20 4.93 -3.50
N ALA A 141 -7.50 4.67 -2.23
CA ALA A 141 -7.73 3.32 -1.73
C ALA A 141 -8.88 2.60 -2.47
N LYS A 142 -9.97 3.32 -2.75
CA LYS A 142 -11.07 2.80 -3.58
C LYS A 142 -10.63 2.46 -4.99
N ALA A 143 -9.85 3.34 -5.64
CA ALA A 143 -9.37 3.10 -6.99
C ALA A 143 -8.43 1.89 -7.08
N PHE A 144 -7.56 1.70 -6.08
CA PHE A 144 -6.67 0.54 -5.98
C PHE A 144 -7.35 -0.73 -5.43
N ASN A 145 -8.64 -0.67 -5.10
CA ASN A 145 -9.40 -1.77 -4.47
C ASN A 145 -8.71 -2.34 -3.22
N VAL A 146 -8.26 -1.45 -2.33
CA VAL A 146 -7.58 -1.81 -1.09
C VAL A 146 -8.42 -1.43 0.12
N GLY A 147 -8.61 -2.38 1.04
CA GLY A 147 -9.45 -2.22 2.23
C GLY A 147 -8.74 -1.53 3.41
N ILE A 148 -7.43 -1.31 3.32
CA ILE A 148 -6.63 -0.86 4.45
C ILE A 148 -5.71 0.30 4.03
N VAL A 149 -5.82 1.41 4.77
CA VAL A 149 -4.99 2.61 4.64
C VAL A 149 -4.12 2.74 5.90
N ARG A 150 -2.79 2.76 5.75
CA ARG A 150 -1.89 3.16 6.86
C ARG A 150 -1.98 4.63 7.08
N VAL A 151 -1.93 5.00 8.35
CA VAL A 151 -1.60 6.34 8.78
C VAL A 151 -0.37 6.26 9.67
N PHE A 152 0.67 7.03 9.37
CA PHE A 152 1.76 7.26 10.33
C PHE A 152 1.28 8.28 11.35
N THR A 153 1.56 8.06 12.63
CA THR A 153 1.35 9.12 13.64
C THR A 153 2.38 10.24 13.42
N PHE A 154 2.04 11.45 13.90
CA PHE A 154 2.88 12.63 13.86
C PHE A 154 4.34 12.38 14.26
N SER A 155 5.23 13.34 13.94
CA SER A 155 6.62 13.31 14.40
C SER A 155 6.70 13.00 15.89
N ARG A 156 7.71 12.20 16.26
CA ARG A 156 7.99 11.90 17.66
C ARG A 156 8.24 13.20 18.43
N VAL A 157 7.71 13.27 19.63
CA VAL A 157 8.00 14.32 20.61
C VAL A 157 9.11 13.86 21.55
N GLU A 158 9.73 14.81 22.25
CA GLU A 158 10.71 14.52 23.31
C GLU A 158 10.04 13.94 24.57
#